data_AF-A0A662WC51-F1
#
_entry.id   AF-A0A662WC51-F1
#
_cell.length_a   1.000
_cell.length_b   1.000
_cell.length_c   1.000
_cell.angle_alpha   90.00
_cell.angle_beta   90.00
_cell.angle_gamma   90.00
#
_symmetry.space_group_name_H-M   'P 1'
#
loop_
_entity.id
_entity.type
_entity.pdbx_description
1 polymer ?
#
loop_
_entity_poly.entity_id
_entity_poly.type
_entity_poly.pdbx_seq_one_letter_code
_entity_poly.pdbx_strand_id
1 'polypeptide(L)'
;LHAVKRPGDKQDGLAVFVDKRKFELHYVENVEFDNAGDRVALLLHVATKWDRKHTPLAQRSFLVVNSHLTFPHNQMYASLRLTQIDRVLTAARKYIARQDLYDVPVLLCGDFNDFNDPVYRLVTKHGFTSTFAQVHGREARITHCNHNNREVGVDFIFGAHLQQQDALTTPSDTPTGRTLDGGNPRLQLAPVGCHLVPRRLPDVVRLKRPQFGHDWRHVQAPVLLSDEEELVDYWRMVSDHRPLVATFDVLDGLSSSRAVAAPLVESAASVEMRTALDADFPDDEAVDGLSP
;
A
#
# COMPACT_ATOMS: atom_id res chain seq x y z
N LEU A 1 4.51 -9.92 13.58
CA LEU A 1 3.08 -9.64 13.73
C LEU A 1 2.93 -8.65 14.86
N HIS A 2 2.35 -7.49 14.58
CA HIS A 2 1.87 -6.54 15.57
C HIS A 2 0.38 -6.37 15.34
N ALA A 3 -0.43 -6.60 16.36
CA ALA A 3 -1.87 -6.61 16.23
C ALA A 3 -2.50 -5.78 17.33
N VAL A 4 -3.62 -5.14 16.99
CA VAL A 4 -4.46 -4.39 17.92
C VAL A 4 -5.89 -4.83 17.71
N LYS A 5 -6.52 -5.25 18.81
CA LYS A 5 -7.94 -5.63 18.84
C LYS A 5 -8.78 -4.36 18.86
N ARG A 6 -9.94 -4.38 18.20
CA ARG A 6 -10.93 -3.30 18.38
C ARG A 6 -11.46 -3.27 19.82
N PRO A 7 -11.83 -2.07 20.33
CA PRO A 7 -12.46 -1.93 21.64
C PRO A 7 -13.75 -2.75 21.78
N GLY A 8 -14.15 -2.99 23.03
CA GLY A 8 -15.41 -3.66 23.36
C GLY A 8 -15.40 -5.18 23.14
N ASP A 9 -16.55 -5.69 22.72
CA ASP A 9 -16.85 -7.13 22.55
C ASP A 9 -16.42 -7.70 21.20
N LYS A 10 -15.97 -6.83 20.28
CA LYS A 10 -15.50 -7.19 18.94
C LYS A 10 -14.37 -8.20 19.01
N GLN A 11 -14.28 -9.09 18.03
CA GLN A 11 -13.23 -10.12 17.98
C GLN A 11 -12.23 -9.87 16.83
N ASP A 12 -12.51 -8.87 15.99
CA ASP A 12 -11.65 -8.39 14.91
C ASP A 12 -10.73 -7.26 15.37
N GLY A 13 -9.80 -6.89 14.49
CA GLY A 13 -8.74 -5.94 14.78
C GLY A 13 -7.89 -5.63 13.55
N LEU A 14 -6.78 -4.96 13.78
CA LEU A 14 -5.74 -4.73 12.78
C LEU A 14 -4.53 -5.60 13.07
N ALA A 15 -3.84 -5.97 12.00
CA ALA A 15 -2.55 -6.64 12.06
C ALA A 15 -1.59 -6.01 11.05
N VAL A 16 -0.32 -5.90 11.43
CA VAL A 16 0.79 -5.56 10.55
C VAL A 16 1.86 -6.64 10.68
N PHE A 17 2.26 -7.18 9.53
CA PHE A 17 3.31 -8.17 9.40
C PHE A 17 4.56 -7.50 8.87
N VAL A 18 5.70 -7.78 9.50
CA VAL A 18 6.98 -7.16 9.16
C VAL A 18 8.02 -8.27 9.00
N ASP A 19 8.68 -8.31 7.85
CA ASP A 19 9.78 -9.25 7.62
C ASP A 19 11.01 -8.78 8.40
N LYS A 20 11.21 -9.39 9.58
CA LYS A 20 12.33 -9.09 10.48
C LYS A 20 13.70 -9.39 9.87
N ARG A 21 13.80 -10.08 8.73
CA ARG A 21 15.06 -10.25 8.01
C ARG A 21 15.47 -8.96 7.30
N LYS A 22 14.50 -8.16 6.85
CA LYS A 22 14.69 -6.91 6.08
C LYS A 22 14.60 -5.66 6.95
N PHE A 23 13.75 -5.68 7.97
CA PHE A 23 13.41 -4.48 8.75
C PHE A 23 13.64 -4.66 10.25
N GLU A 24 13.87 -3.53 10.92
CA GLU A 24 13.88 -3.35 12.37
C GLU A 24 12.67 -2.51 12.78
N LEU A 25 12.09 -2.81 13.94
CA LEU A 25 10.98 -2.04 14.51
C LEU A 25 11.48 -1.30 15.72
N HIS A 26 11.27 0.01 15.72
CA HIS A 26 11.72 0.91 16.77
C HIS A 26 10.59 1.42 17.66
N TYR A 27 9.37 1.44 17.12
CA TYR A 27 8.20 1.86 17.87
C TYR A 27 6.93 1.28 17.28
N VAL A 28 5.96 1.00 18.15
CA VAL A 28 4.61 0.58 17.79
C VAL A 28 3.65 1.30 18.73
N GLU A 29 2.63 1.94 18.18
CA GLU A 29 1.59 2.65 18.93
C GLU A 29 0.21 2.25 18.42
N ASN A 30 -0.67 1.93 19.36
CA ASN A 30 -2.09 1.81 19.12
C ASN A 30 -2.69 3.21 19.19
N VAL A 31 -3.18 3.72 18.06
CA VAL A 31 -3.84 5.02 18.00
C VAL A 31 -5.31 4.81 18.29
N GLU A 32 -5.74 5.26 19.46
CA GLU A 32 -7.14 5.23 19.89
C GLU A 32 -7.91 6.41 19.29
N PHE A 33 -9.18 6.20 18.97
CA PHE A 33 -10.04 7.24 18.40
C PHE A 33 -11.04 7.82 19.41
N ASP A 34 -10.75 7.77 20.71
CA ASP A 34 -11.59 8.33 21.78
C ASP A 34 -13.08 7.93 21.65
N ASN A 35 -13.35 6.63 21.48
CA ASN A 35 -14.68 6.04 21.24
C ASN A 35 -15.34 6.37 19.89
N ALA A 36 -14.60 6.92 18.92
CA ALA A 36 -15.13 7.07 17.57
C ALA A 36 -15.23 5.70 16.87
N GLY A 37 -16.42 5.10 16.88
CA GLY A 37 -16.81 3.97 16.04
C GLY A 37 -16.14 2.62 16.35
N ASP A 38 -15.57 2.46 17.55
CA ASP A 38 -14.81 1.27 17.98
C ASP A 38 -13.75 0.84 16.96
N ARG A 39 -13.12 1.80 16.29
CA ARG A 39 -12.02 1.56 15.36
C ARG A 39 -10.69 1.89 16.02
N VAL A 40 -9.62 1.39 15.41
CA VAL A 40 -8.25 1.54 15.87
C VAL A 40 -7.36 1.82 14.68
N ALA A 41 -6.19 2.40 14.93
CA ALA A 41 -5.08 2.40 13.99
C ALA A 41 -3.80 1.89 14.68
N LEU A 42 -2.86 1.41 13.88
CA LEU A 42 -1.57 0.92 14.34
C LEU A 42 -0.47 1.69 13.62
N LEU A 43 0.28 2.49 14.37
CA LEU A 43 1.45 3.24 13.87
C LEU A 43 2.73 2.48 14.19
N LEU A 44 3.59 2.28 13.20
CA LEU A 44 4.88 1.64 13.33
C LEU A 44 5.99 2.56 12.83
N HIS A 45 7.05 2.69 13.62
CA HIS A 45 8.34 3.21 13.15
C HIS A 45 9.20 2.02 12.72
N VAL A 46 9.43 1.96 11.41
CA VAL A 46 10.19 0.89 10.75
C VAL A 46 11.52 1.46 10.27
N ALA A 47 12.57 0.66 10.31
CA ALA A 47 13.84 1.01 9.70
C ALA A 47 14.36 -0.15 8.84
N THR A 48 15.00 0.15 7.72
CA THR A 48 15.69 -0.89 6.93
C THR A 48 16.91 -1.40 7.69
N LYS A 49 17.27 -2.66 7.48
CA LYS A 49 18.53 -3.23 8.02
C LYS A 49 19.75 -2.91 7.18
N TRP A 50 19.54 -2.31 6.00
CA TRP A 50 20.60 -1.88 5.10
C TRP A 50 21.55 -0.92 5.82
N ASP A 51 22.85 -1.18 5.67
CA ASP A 51 23.96 -0.38 6.21
C ASP A 51 23.78 0.15 7.66
N ARG A 52 23.09 -0.60 8.53
CA ARG A 52 22.77 -0.16 9.90
C ARG A 52 23.99 0.15 10.78
N LYS A 53 25.20 -0.22 10.33
CA LYS A 53 26.47 0.03 11.02
C LYS A 53 26.99 1.44 10.81
N HIS A 54 26.74 2.03 9.64
CA HIS A 54 27.28 3.34 9.25
C HIS A 54 26.18 4.38 9.00
N THR A 55 24.98 3.94 8.64
CA THR A 55 23.83 4.81 8.41
C THR A 55 23.00 4.96 9.71
N PRO A 56 22.85 6.20 10.25
CA PRO A 56 22.03 6.48 11.42
C PRO A 56 20.57 6.05 11.24
N LEU A 57 19.90 5.67 12.34
CA LEU A 57 18.51 5.22 12.35
C LEU A 57 17.60 6.14 11.52
N ALA A 58 17.63 7.44 11.80
CA ALA A 58 16.76 8.42 11.18
C ALA A 58 16.87 8.48 9.64
N GLN A 59 18.01 8.08 9.08
CA GLN A 59 18.25 8.06 7.62
C GLN A 59 17.78 6.76 6.96
N ARG A 60 17.45 5.73 7.72
CA ARG A 60 16.93 4.43 7.23
C ARG A 60 15.49 4.17 7.67
N SER A 61 14.85 5.19 8.25
CA SER A 61 13.51 5.13 8.85
C SER A 61 12.41 5.45 7.86
N PHE A 62 11.25 4.83 8.08
CA PHE A 62 9.96 5.21 7.51
C PHE A 62 8.84 4.84 8.49
N LEU A 63 7.68 5.48 8.36
CA LEU A 63 6.50 5.16 9.15
C LEU A 63 5.50 4.36 8.32
N VAL A 64 4.88 3.37 8.97
CA VAL A 64 3.74 2.64 8.41
C VAL A 64 2.59 2.77 9.38
N VAL A 65 1.45 3.21 8.90
CA VAL A 65 0.22 3.25 9.68
C VAL A 65 -0.82 2.38 8.99
N ASN A 66 -1.45 1.49 9.73
CA ASN A 66 -2.59 0.70 9.26
C ASN A 66 -3.87 1.16 9.98
N SER A 67 -4.97 1.31 9.25
CA SER A 67 -6.28 1.68 9.82
C SER A 67 -7.44 1.05 9.05
N HIS A 68 -8.58 0.90 9.71
CA HIS A 68 -9.84 0.53 9.07
C HIS A 68 -10.94 1.43 9.64
N LEU A 69 -11.37 2.41 8.84
CA LEU A 69 -12.29 3.46 9.27
C LEU A 69 -13.74 2.95 9.39
N THR A 70 -14.62 3.76 9.99
CA THR A 70 -16.02 3.36 10.16
C THR A 70 -16.77 3.33 8.82
N PHE A 71 -17.39 2.17 8.54
CA PHE A 71 -18.22 1.96 7.36
C PHE A 71 -19.30 3.06 7.16
N PRO A 72 -19.52 3.55 5.92
CA PRO A 72 -20.41 4.66 5.61
C PRO A 72 -21.89 4.24 5.58
N HIS A 73 -22.52 4.09 6.74
CA HIS A 73 -23.96 3.81 6.80
C HIS A 73 -24.83 5.03 6.44
N ASN A 74 -24.40 6.25 6.77
CA ASN A 74 -25.08 7.51 6.45
C ASN A 74 -24.12 8.70 6.59
N GLN A 75 -24.61 9.91 6.31
CA GLN A 75 -23.81 11.15 6.33
C GLN A 75 -23.26 11.51 7.72
N MET A 76 -23.93 11.14 8.82
CA MET A 76 -23.39 11.36 10.17
C MET A 76 -22.07 10.59 10.40
N TYR A 77 -21.91 9.43 9.76
CA TYR A 77 -20.67 8.66 9.82
C TYR A 77 -19.50 9.32 9.07
N ALA A 78 -19.76 10.28 8.18
CA ALA A 78 -18.68 11.02 7.52
C ALA A 78 -17.87 11.86 8.52
N SER A 79 -18.55 12.58 9.42
CA SER A 79 -17.90 13.34 10.50
C SER A 79 -17.09 12.44 11.44
N LEU A 80 -17.60 11.22 11.70
CA LEU A 80 -16.90 10.23 12.50
C LEU A 80 -15.61 9.79 11.83
N ARG A 81 -15.66 9.42 10.54
CA ARG A 81 -14.46 9.05 9.77
C ARG A 81 -13.45 10.18 9.67
N LEU A 82 -13.91 11.42 9.47
CA LEU A 82 -13.03 12.60 9.45
C LEU A 82 -12.31 12.78 10.78
N THR A 83 -13.01 12.59 11.91
CA THR A 83 -12.38 12.60 13.24
C THR A 83 -11.35 11.48 13.36
N GLN A 84 -11.68 10.25 12.94
CA GLN A 84 -10.78 9.11 13.00
C GLN A 84 -9.50 9.35 12.21
N ILE A 85 -9.60 9.77 10.94
CA ILE A 85 -8.42 10.01 10.12
C ILE A 85 -7.60 11.20 10.61
N ASP A 86 -8.22 12.25 11.15
CA ASP A 86 -7.49 13.37 11.76
C ASP A 86 -6.67 12.91 12.97
N ARG A 87 -7.19 11.97 13.79
CA ARG A 87 -6.42 11.37 14.89
C ARG A 87 -5.24 10.56 14.40
N VAL A 88 -5.41 9.77 13.33
CA VAL A 88 -4.30 9.04 12.69
C VAL A 88 -3.21 10.01 12.21
N LEU A 89 -3.59 11.04 11.46
CA LEU A 89 -2.66 12.02 10.91
C LEU A 89 -1.97 12.81 12.03
N THR A 90 -2.70 13.16 13.09
CA THR A 90 -2.16 13.85 14.26
C THR A 90 -1.18 12.97 15.05
N ALA A 91 -1.47 11.67 15.22
CA ALA A 91 -0.56 10.74 15.88
C ALA A 91 0.77 10.63 15.10
N ALA A 92 0.70 10.47 13.77
CA ALA A 92 1.88 10.45 12.91
C ALA A 92 2.71 11.74 13.04
N ARG A 93 2.08 12.92 12.94
CA ARG A 93 2.78 14.21 13.08
C ARG A 93 3.43 14.38 14.46
N LYS A 94 2.71 14.03 15.54
CA LYS A 94 3.24 14.09 16.91
C LYS A 94 4.44 13.16 17.08
N TYR A 95 4.35 11.94 16.53
CA TYR A 95 5.45 11.00 16.57
C TYR A 95 6.68 11.53 15.83
N ILE A 96 6.50 12.04 14.61
CA ILE A 96 7.55 12.63 13.79
C ILE A 96 8.28 13.75 14.53
N ALA A 97 7.53 14.71 15.07
CA ALA A 97 8.09 15.85 15.81
C ALA A 97 8.84 15.41 17.07
N ARG A 98 8.28 14.45 17.83
CA ARG A 98 8.91 13.90 19.05
C ARG A 98 10.23 13.17 18.76
N GLN A 99 10.42 12.66 17.56
CA GLN A 99 11.58 11.84 17.20
C GLN A 99 12.53 12.53 16.21
N ASP A 100 12.29 13.80 15.89
CA ASP A 100 13.09 14.55 14.92
C ASP A 100 13.20 13.83 13.55
N LEU A 101 12.08 13.23 13.12
CA LEU A 101 11.97 12.49 11.86
C LEU A 101 11.36 13.34 10.75
N TYR A 102 11.68 14.64 10.69
CA TYR A 102 11.15 15.53 9.66
C TYR A 102 11.45 14.98 8.25
N ASP A 103 10.48 15.12 7.36
CA ASP A 103 10.50 14.63 5.96
C ASP A 103 10.68 13.10 5.81
N VAL A 104 10.46 12.31 6.88
CA VAL A 104 10.47 10.84 6.79
C VAL A 104 9.32 10.35 5.90
N PRO A 105 9.53 9.32 5.05
CA PRO A 105 8.43 8.69 4.32
C PRO A 105 7.38 8.12 5.27
N VAL A 106 6.11 8.37 4.96
CA VAL A 106 4.96 7.85 5.72
C VAL A 106 4.02 7.12 4.78
N LEU A 107 3.73 5.86 5.09
CA LEU A 107 2.74 5.05 4.38
C LEU A 107 1.50 4.89 5.26
N LEU A 108 0.32 5.29 4.76
CA LEU A 108 -0.97 5.01 5.38
C LEU A 108 -1.68 3.93 4.56
N CYS A 109 -1.98 2.81 5.19
CA CYS A 109 -2.58 1.64 4.55
C CYS A 109 -3.91 1.27 5.20
N GLY A 110 -4.81 0.69 4.41
CA GLY A 110 -5.99 -0.02 4.90
C GLY A 110 -7.29 0.39 4.21
N ASP A 111 -8.42 0.12 4.88
CA ASP A 111 -9.76 0.44 4.39
C ASP A 111 -10.16 1.86 4.83
N PHE A 112 -10.17 2.76 3.85
CA PHE A 112 -10.47 4.19 4.03
C PHE A 112 -11.84 4.55 3.43
N ASN A 113 -12.62 3.55 2.98
CA ASN A 113 -13.88 3.69 2.25
C ASN A 113 -13.70 4.34 0.86
N ASP A 114 -14.73 4.93 0.27
CA ASP A 114 -14.70 5.32 -1.15
C ASP A 114 -13.72 6.46 -1.47
N PHE A 115 -13.18 6.53 -2.69
CA PHE A 115 -12.33 7.65 -3.13
C PHE A 115 -13.08 9.00 -3.19
N ASN A 116 -14.41 8.98 -3.29
CA ASN A 116 -15.25 10.18 -3.17
C ASN A 116 -15.54 10.56 -1.71
N ASP A 117 -15.11 9.75 -0.74
CA ASP A 117 -15.29 10.04 0.67
C ASP A 117 -14.52 11.31 1.08
N PRO A 118 -15.09 12.18 1.94
CA PRO A 118 -14.36 13.33 2.49
C PRO A 118 -13.00 13.00 3.11
N VAL A 119 -12.81 11.77 3.62
CA VAL A 119 -11.52 11.28 4.13
C VAL A 119 -10.43 11.37 3.06
N TYR A 120 -10.71 10.93 1.83
CA TYR A 120 -9.72 10.94 0.74
C TYR A 120 -9.18 12.36 0.49
N ARG A 121 -10.08 13.34 0.44
CA ARG A 121 -9.73 14.77 0.28
C ARG A 121 -8.95 15.32 1.47
N LEU A 122 -9.27 14.89 2.69
CA LEU A 122 -8.55 15.34 3.88
C LEU A 122 -7.12 14.77 3.91
N VAL A 123 -6.96 13.48 3.62
CA VAL A 123 -5.64 12.80 3.54
C VAL A 123 -4.77 13.48 2.50
N THR A 124 -5.29 13.70 1.29
CA THR A 124 -4.56 14.37 0.20
C THR A 124 -4.20 15.82 0.52
N LYS A 125 -5.10 16.57 1.16
CA LYS A 125 -4.81 17.93 1.67
C LYS A 125 -3.65 17.95 2.67
N HIS A 126 -3.40 16.84 3.37
CA HIS A 126 -2.27 16.68 4.30
C HIS A 126 -0.98 16.16 3.63
N GLY A 127 -0.88 16.21 2.30
CA GLY A 127 0.36 15.91 1.56
C GLY A 127 0.55 14.44 1.23
N PHE A 128 -0.48 13.62 1.41
CA PHE A 128 -0.47 12.21 1.02
C PHE A 128 -1.00 12.03 -0.41
N THR A 129 -0.48 11.06 -1.15
CA THR A 129 -0.96 10.68 -2.49
C THR A 129 -1.25 9.19 -2.54
N SER A 130 -2.32 8.77 -3.22
CA SER A 130 -2.59 7.35 -3.44
C SER A 130 -1.52 6.74 -4.34
N THR A 131 -0.89 5.67 -3.87
CA THR A 131 0.16 4.97 -4.64
C THR A 131 -0.42 4.33 -5.89
N PHE A 132 -1.67 3.85 -5.84
CA PHE A 132 -2.30 3.25 -7.01
C PHE A 132 -2.62 4.33 -8.06
N ALA A 133 -3.19 5.47 -7.66
CA ALA A 133 -3.41 6.59 -8.57
C ALA A 133 -2.10 7.17 -9.14
N GLN A 134 -1.03 7.24 -8.35
CA GLN A 134 0.27 7.71 -8.83
C GLN A 134 0.85 6.78 -9.92
N VAL A 135 0.67 5.46 -9.79
CA VAL A 135 1.21 4.48 -10.74
C VAL A 135 0.32 4.34 -11.99
N HIS A 136 -1.00 4.45 -11.84
CA HIS A 136 -1.96 4.11 -12.91
C HIS A 136 -2.77 5.30 -13.44
N GLY A 137 -2.61 6.49 -12.88
CA GLY A 137 -3.42 7.68 -13.22
C GLY A 137 -4.88 7.63 -12.74
N ARG A 138 -5.27 6.59 -11.98
CA ARG A 138 -6.63 6.39 -11.44
C ARG A 138 -6.60 5.50 -10.20
N GLU A 139 -7.66 5.51 -9.40
CA GLU A 139 -7.82 4.55 -8.29
C GLU A 139 -8.20 3.14 -8.76
N ALA A 140 -7.95 2.16 -7.88
CA ALA A 140 -8.38 0.78 -8.07
C ALA A 140 -9.91 0.71 -8.00
N ARG A 141 -10.53 0.01 -8.96
CA ARG A 141 -12.00 -0.02 -9.09
C ARG A 141 -12.66 -0.92 -8.07
N ILE A 142 -12.19 -2.17 -7.94
CA ILE A 142 -12.78 -3.18 -7.07
C ILE A 142 -11.71 -3.76 -6.15
N THR A 143 -11.77 -3.38 -4.88
CA THR A 143 -10.92 -3.93 -3.82
C THR A 143 -11.72 -4.79 -2.84
N HIS A 144 -13.06 -4.65 -2.78
CA HIS A 144 -13.90 -5.35 -1.80
C HIS A 144 -15.29 -5.70 -2.35
N CYS A 145 -15.82 -6.86 -1.95
CA CYS A 145 -17.24 -7.22 -2.07
C CYS A 145 -17.93 -7.11 -0.71
N ASN A 146 -18.67 -6.03 -0.49
CA ASN A 146 -19.27 -5.75 0.81
C ASN A 146 -20.45 -6.68 1.15
N HIS A 147 -20.99 -6.56 2.37
CA HIS A 147 -22.09 -7.40 2.86
C HIS A 147 -23.41 -7.27 2.07
N ASN A 148 -23.54 -6.27 1.20
CA ASN A 148 -24.68 -6.06 0.31
C ASN A 148 -24.40 -6.58 -1.12
N ASN A 149 -23.35 -7.38 -1.32
CA ASN A 149 -22.89 -7.86 -2.63
C ASN A 149 -22.57 -6.73 -3.62
N ARG A 150 -22.07 -5.60 -3.12
CA ARG A 150 -21.60 -4.50 -3.97
C ARG A 150 -20.08 -4.51 -4.04
N GLU A 151 -19.57 -4.34 -5.25
CA GLU A 151 -18.15 -4.14 -5.49
C GLU A 151 -17.77 -2.69 -5.24
N VAL A 152 -16.72 -2.46 -4.46
CA VAL A 152 -16.27 -1.13 -4.07
C VAL A 152 -14.74 -1.06 -4.04
N GLY A 153 -14.19 0.13 -4.31
CA GLY A 153 -12.78 0.46 -4.14
C GLY A 153 -12.59 1.22 -2.83
N VAL A 154 -12.18 0.50 -1.78
CA VAL A 154 -12.09 1.02 -0.40
C VAL A 154 -10.71 0.90 0.24
N ASP A 155 -9.83 0.11 -0.37
CA ASP A 155 -8.49 -0.16 0.14
C ASP A 155 -7.46 0.75 -0.53
N PHE A 156 -6.66 1.45 0.28
CA PHE A 156 -5.65 2.39 -0.21
C PHE A 156 -4.30 2.15 0.44
N ILE A 157 -3.26 2.52 -0.32
CA ILE A 157 -1.91 2.76 0.21
C ILE A 157 -1.56 4.20 -0.17
N PHE A 158 -1.69 5.11 0.79
CA PHE A 158 -1.27 6.49 0.64
C PHE A 158 0.18 6.66 1.07
N GLY A 159 0.92 7.52 0.37
CA GLY A 159 2.29 7.89 0.74
C GLY A 159 2.46 9.40 0.86
N ALA A 160 3.21 9.84 1.88
CA ALA A 160 3.71 11.21 2.00
C ALA A 160 5.24 11.20 2.07
N HIS A 161 5.85 12.29 1.60
CA HIS A 161 7.31 12.42 1.45
C HIS A 161 7.91 11.26 0.65
N LEU A 162 7.25 10.91 -0.46
CA LEU A 162 7.75 9.98 -1.46
C LEU A 162 8.48 10.75 -2.55
N GLN A 163 9.49 10.13 -3.17
CA GLN A 163 10.13 10.69 -4.35
C GLN A 163 9.16 10.62 -5.54
N GLN A 164 8.95 11.73 -6.24
CA GLN A 164 8.15 11.76 -7.47
C GLN A 164 8.93 11.14 -8.64
N GLN A 165 8.25 10.38 -9.50
CA GLN A 165 8.86 9.77 -10.68
C GLN A 165 9.36 10.82 -11.69
N ASP A 166 8.68 11.96 -11.83
CA ASP A 166 9.04 13.02 -12.78
C ASP A 166 10.36 13.75 -12.44
N ALA A 167 10.86 13.62 -11.21
CA ALA A 167 12.14 14.20 -10.81
C ALA A 167 13.36 13.37 -11.29
N LEU A 168 13.15 12.21 -11.92
CA LEU A 168 14.22 11.38 -12.50
C LEU A 168 14.59 11.77 -13.94
N THR A 169 13.75 12.54 -14.64
CA THR A 169 13.90 12.85 -16.07
C THR A 169 14.35 14.30 -16.36
N THR A 170 14.46 15.14 -15.33
CA THR A 170 15.00 16.49 -15.45
C THR A 170 16.17 16.67 -14.48
N PRO A 171 17.37 17.02 -14.96
CA PRO A 171 18.43 17.49 -14.06
C PRO A 171 18.00 18.87 -13.55
N SER A 172 17.23 18.90 -12.47
CA SER A 172 17.02 20.16 -11.75
C SER A 172 18.26 20.40 -10.89
N ASP A 173 18.99 21.47 -11.17
CA ASP A 173 20.11 22.00 -10.35
C ASP A 173 19.66 22.49 -8.96
N THR A 174 18.47 22.10 -8.50
CA THR A 174 17.91 22.47 -7.20
C THR A 174 17.69 21.20 -6.38
N PRO A 175 18.43 20.98 -5.28
CA PRO A 175 18.23 19.82 -4.44
C PRO A 175 16.87 19.98 -3.73
N THR A 176 15.84 19.30 -4.23
CA THR A 176 14.51 19.24 -3.61
C THR A 176 14.46 18.29 -2.42
N GLY A 177 15.54 17.56 -2.14
CA GLY A 177 15.75 16.88 -0.88
C GLY A 177 16.07 17.89 0.21
N ARG A 178 15.11 18.19 1.10
CA ARG A 178 15.38 18.93 2.32
C ARG A 178 16.40 18.14 3.14
N THR A 179 17.63 18.62 3.11
CA THR A 179 18.75 18.09 3.88
C THR A 179 18.52 18.38 5.36
N LEU A 180 18.84 17.42 6.22
CA LEU A 180 19.05 17.70 7.64
C LEU A 180 20.11 18.78 7.82
N ASP A 181 20.08 19.50 8.95
CA ASP A 181 21.24 20.22 9.48
C ASP A 181 22.44 19.26 9.50
N GLY A 182 23.31 19.37 8.49
CA GLY A 182 24.46 18.45 8.30
C GLY A 182 24.51 17.68 6.97
N GLY A 183 23.62 17.93 6.00
CA GLY A 183 23.85 17.58 4.59
C GLY A 183 23.73 16.10 4.19
N ASN A 184 23.34 15.20 5.10
CA ASN A 184 23.17 13.78 4.77
C ASN A 184 21.73 13.46 4.31
N PRO A 185 21.57 12.74 3.18
CA PRO A 185 20.25 12.41 2.65
C PRO A 185 19.55 11.34 3.48
N ARG A 186 18.24 11.50 3.68
CA ARG A 186 17.37 10.47 4.29
C ARG A 186 16.91 9.48 3.23
N LEU A 187 16.57 8.26 3.67
CA LEU A 187 15.89 7.26 2.85
C LEU A 187 14.66 7.87 2.20
N GLN A 188 14.59 7.72 0.88
CA GLN A 188 13.42 8.04 0.08
C GLN A 188 12.80 6.75 -0.46
N LEU A 189 11.49 6.78 -0.63
CA LEU A 189 10.73 5.71 -1.26
C LEU A 189 10.17 6.23 -2.58
N ALA A 190 10.51 5.58 -3.69
CA ALA A 190 9.97 5.87 -5.01
C ALA A 190 9.01 4.75 -5.40
N PRO A 191 7.71 5.01 -5.58
CA PRO A 191 6.78 3.96 -6.00
C PRO A 191 7.10 3.51 -7.43
N VAL A 192 7.23 2.21 -7.64
CA VAL A 192 7.54 1.61 -8.95
C VAL A 192 6.45 0.63 -9.42
N GLY A 193 5.51 0.29 -8.54
CA GLY A 193 4.37 -0.53 -8.90
C GLY A 193 3.32 -0.57 -7.80
N CYS A 194 2.06 -0.77 -8.20
CA CYS A 194 0.95 -0.99 -7.28
C CYS A 194 -0.05 -1.92 -7.97
N HIS A 195 -0.47 -3.03 -7.37
CA HIS A 195 -1.40 -3.96 -8.02
C HIS A 195 -2.27 -4.67 -7.00
N LEU A 196 -3.41 -5.19 -7.47
CA LEU A 196 -4.27 -6.06 -6.66
C LEU A 196 -3.82 -7.51 -6.77
N VAL A 197 -3.97 -8.24 -5.66
CA VAL A 197 -3.78 -9.69 -5.62
C VAL A 197 -5.15 -10.38 -5.74
N PRO A 198 -5.25 -11.48 -6.51
CA PRO A 198 -4.23 -12.03 -7.40
C PRO A 198 -4.00 -11.12 -8.63
N ARG A 199 -2.73 -11.00 -9.05
CA ARG A 199 -2.30 -10.07 -10.11
C ARG A 199 -2.93 -10.36 -11.48
N ARG A 200 -3.30 -11.62 -11.73
CA ARG A 200 -3.92 -12.07 -12.98
C ARG A 200 -5.38 -11.64 -13.13
N LEU A 201 -6.04 -11.24 -12.05
CA LEU A 201 -7.40 -10.72 -12.12
C LEU A 201 -7.35 -9.20 -12.37
N PRO A 202 -7.97 -8.68 -13.44
CA PRO A 202 -8.18 -7.24 -13.61
C PRO A 202 -8.85 -6.60 -12.38
N ASP A 203 -8.65 -5.31 -12.15
CA ASP A 203 -9.27 -4.60 -11.01
C ASP A 203 -10.76 -4.29 -11.20
N VAL A 204 -11.33 -4.71 -12.33
CA VAL A 204 -12.76 -4.68 -12.66
C VAL A 204 -13.47 -6.01 -12.42
N VAL A 205 -12.73 -7.06 -12.05
CA VAL A 205 -13.29 -8.39 -11.83
C VAL A 205 -14.24 -8.37 -10.64
N ARG A 206 -15.44 -8.91 -10.86
CA ARG A 206 -16.48 -9.01 -9.85
C ARG A 206 -16.12 -10.07 -8.81
N LEU A 207 -16.14 -9.69 -7.55
CA LEU A 207 -15.79 -10.55 -6.43
C LEU A 207 -17.03 -11.26 -5.85
N LYS A 208 -16.83 -12.47 -5.34
CA LYS A 208 -17.87 -13.25 -4.64
C LYS A 208 -17.70 -13.14 -3.12
N ARG A 209 -18.81 -13.15 -2.36
CA ARG A 209 -18.80 -13.16 -0.88
C ARG A 209 -18.11 -14.40 -0.34
N PRO A 210 -17.38 -14.28 0.79
CA PRO A 210 -16.52 -15.34 1.22
C PRO A 210 -17.35 -16.52 1.73
N GLN A 211 -16.85 -17.72 1.47
CA GLN A 211 -17.36 -18.96 2.05
C GLN A 211 -16.27 -19.56 2.94
N PHE A 212 -16.69 -20.20 4.03
CA PHE A 212 -15.78 -20.79 5.01
C PHE A 212 -16.14 -22.27 5.22
N GLY A 213 -15.19 -23.05 5.75
CA GLY A 213 -15.37 -24.49 6.01
C GLY A 213 -14.84 -25.39 4.89
N HIS A 214 -13.94 -24.89 4.05
CA HIS A 214 -13.32 -25.65 2.97
C HIS A 214 -12.27 -26.66 3.50
N ASP A 215 -12.22 -27.85 2.89
CA ASP A 215 -11.15 -28.81 3.14
C ASP A 215 -9.93 -28.46 2.27
N TRP A 216 -9.00 -27.72 2.86
CA TRP A 216 -7.79 -27.23 2.20
C TRP A 216 -6.90 -28.32 1.59
N ARG A 217 -7.06 -29.60 1.97
CA ARG A 217 -6.32 -30.72 1.37
C ARG A 217 -6.76 -31.01 -0.07
N HIS A 218 -7.99 -30.64 -0.41
CA HIS A 218 -8.59 -30.85 -1.73
C HIS A 218 -8.70 -29.56 -2.54
N VAL A 219 -8.29 -28.42 -1.97
CA VAL A 219 -8.26 -27.14 -2.66
C VAL A 219 -7.01 -27.09 -3.54
N GLN A 220 -7.21 -26.89 -4.85
CA GLN A 220 -6.12 -26.71 -5.78
C GLN A 220 -5.36 -25.40 -5.48
N ALA A 221 -4.03 -25.45 -5.60
CA ALA A 221 -3.21 -24.26 -5.41
C ALA A 221 -3.56 -23.19 -6.47
N PRO A 222 -3.69 -21.90 -6.09
CA PRO A 222 -4.14 -20.86 -7.00
C PRO A 222 -3.17 -20.60 -8.15
N VAL A 223 -1.90 -20.99 -8.00
CA VAL A 223 -0.88 -20.93 -9.06
C VAL A 223 -1.20 -21.85 -10.24
N LEU A 224 -1.92 -22.94 -9.99
CA LEU A 224 -2.30 -23.91 -11.03
C LEU A 224 -3.61 -23.54 -11.74
N LEU A 225 -4.37 -22.60 -11.19
CA LEU A 225 -5.59 -22.09 -11.81
C LEU A 225 -5.21 -21.16 -12.95
N SER A 226 -5.83 -21.33 -14.11
CA SER A 226 -5.58 -20.50 -15.30
C SER A 226 -6.80 -19.69 -15.71
N ASP A 227 -7.99 -20.14 -15.32
CA ASP A 227 -9.24 -19.48 -15.59
C ASP A 227 -9.57 -18.38 -14.55
N GLU A 228 -10.19 -17.29 -15.02
CA GLU A 228 -10.58 -16.15 -14.18
C GLU A 228 -11.68 -16.54 -13.18
N GLU A 229 -12.69 -17.30 -13.61
CA GLU A 229 -13.79 -17.72 -12.74
C GLU A 229 -13.30 -18.66 -11.64
N GLU A 230 -12.43 -19.61 -11.97
CA GLU A 230 -11.75 -20.47 -11.01
C GLU A 230 -10.93 -19.67 -9.99
N LEU A 231 -10.23 -18.63 -10.43
CA LEU A 231 -9.47 -17.74 -9.54
C LEU A 231 -10.37 -16.93 -8.62
N VAL A 232 -11.52 -16.45 -9.12
CA VAL A 232 -12.53 -15.76 -8.30
C VAL A 232 -13.15 -16.70 -7.28
N ASP A 233 -13.48 -17.93 -7.68
CA ASP A 233 -14.02 -18.96 -6.78
C ASP A 233 -12.99 -19.40 -5.74
N TYR A 234 -11.72 -19.50 -6.12
CA TYR A 234 -10.66 -19.71 -5.16
C TYR A 234 -10.59 -18.54 -4.17
N TRP A 235 -10.61 -17.31 -4.67
CA TRP A 235 -10.48 -16.11 -3.85
C TRP A 235 -11.62 -15.98 -2.82
N ARG A 236 -12.82 -16.37 -3.23
CA ARG A 236 -14.01 -16.48 -2.38
C ARG A 236 -13.79 -17.36 -1.14
N MET A 237 -12.92 -18.36 -1.20
CA MET A 237 -12.63 -19.21 -0.03
C MET A 237 -11.71 -18.52 0.99
N VAL A 238 -11.07 -17.40 0.60
CA VAL A 238 -10.00 -16.75 1.35
C VAL A 238 -10.44 -15.38 1.87
N SER A 239 -11.05 -14.55 1.02
CA SER A 239 -11.37 -13.16 1.38
C SER A 239 -12.44 -12.55 0.47
N ASP A 240 -13.16 -11.56 1.01
CA ASP A 240 -13.97 -10.62 0.24
C ASP A 240 -13.21 -9.37 -0.21
N HIS A 241 -12.00 -9.14 0.31
CA HIS A 241 -11.09 -8.08 -0.12
C HIS A 241 -10.02 -8.62 -1.07
N ARG A 242 -9.49 -7.77 -1.94
CA ARG A 242 -8.29 -8.00 -2.73
C ARG A 242 -7.15 -7.12 -2.19
N PRO A 243 -6.07 -7.71 -1.68
CA PRO A 243 -4.93 -6.96 -1.16
C PRO A 243 -4.34 -6.06 -2.22
N LEU A 244 -4.12 -4.80 -1.85
CA LEU A 244 -3.30 -3.87 -2.60
C LEU A 244 -1.82 -4.09 -2.25
N VAL A 245 -0.97 -4.25 -3.25
CA VAL A 245 0.47 -4.48 -3.10
C VAL A 245 1.24 -3.39 -3.82
N ALA A 246 1.87 -2.50 -3.04
CA ALA A 246 2.76 -1.47 -3.53
C ALA A 246 4.23 -1.92 -3.45
N THR A 247 5.01 -1.57 -4.47
CA THR A 247 6.46 -1.78 -4.55
C THR A 247 7.15 -0.44 -4.65
N PHE A 248 8.20 -0.26 -3.86
CA PHE A 248 8.98 0.96 -3.82
C PHE A 248 10.46 0.64 -4.00
N ASP A 249 11.13 1.44 -4.81
CA ASP A 249 12.59 1.52 -4.77
C ASP A 249 13.00 2.32 -3.54
N VAL A 250 14.05 1.83 -2.88
CA VAL A 250 14.64 2.48 -1.71
C VAL A 250 15.84 3.26 -2.21
N LEU A 251 15.73 4.58 -2.24
CA LEU A 251 16.81 5.47 -2.64
C LEU A 251 17.56 5.93 -1.40
N ASP A 252 18.83 5.56 -1.31
CA ASP A 252 19.79 6.22 -0.42
C ASP A 252 20.38 7.40 -1.19
N GLY A 253 20.34 8.63 -0.67
CA GLY A 253 20.80 9.79 -1.45
C GLY A 253 22.32 9.84 -1.74
N LEU A 254 23.01 8.70 -1.63
CA LEU A 254 24.38 8.47 -2.09
C LEU A 254 24.44 7.86 -3.52
N SER A 255 23.33 7.35 -4.06
CA SER A 255 23.30 6.62 -5.34
C SER A 255 23.08 7.47 -6.60
N SER A 256 23.41 8.76 -6.59
CA SER A 256 23.44 9.58 -7.82
C SER A 256 24.77 9.55 -8.58
N SER A 257 25.76 8.73 -8.18
CA SER A 257 26.96 8.51 -9.00
C SER A 257 27.51 7.08 -8.94
N ARG A 258 27.50 6.42 -10.12
CA ARG A 258 27.93 5.03 -10.43
C ARG A 258 27.02 3.91 -9.86
N ALA A 259 26.52 2.97 -10.65
CA ALA A 259 27.22 2.29 -11.74
C ALA A 259 26.29 1.84 -12.89
N VAL A 260 26.85 2.02 -14.09
CA VAL A 260 26.59 1.27 -15.32
C VAL A 260 26.29 -0.20 -15.02
N ALA A 261 25.25 -0.70 -15.69
CA ALA A 261 24.84 -2.09 -15.69
C ALA A 261 26.03 -3.06 -15.80
N ALA A 262 26.25 -3.85 -14.75
CA ALA A 262 26.90 -5.14 -14.91
C ALA A 262 25.81 -6.13 -15.37
N PRO A 263 26.03 -6.94 -16.41
CA PRO A 263 25.02 -7.88 -16.85
C PRO A 263 24.79 -8.89 -15.73
N LEU A 264 23.53 -8.99 -15.29
CA LEU A 264 23.10 -10.11 -14.47
C LEU A 264 23.36 -11.39 -15.27
N VAL A 265 24.12 -12.31 -14.68
CA VAL A 265 24.10 -13.70 -15.12
C VAL A 265 22.71 -14.22 -14.76
N GLU A 266 21.81 -14.22 -15.74
CA GLU A 266 20.47 -14.76 -15.60
C GLU A 266 20.57 -16.28 -15.38
N SER A 267 19.83 -16.80 -14.40
CA SER A 267 19.70 -18.24 -14.23
C SER A 267 18.87 -18.82 -15.38
N ALA A 268 19.18 -20.03 -15.84
CA ALA A 268 18.46 -20.68 -16.94
C ALA A 268 16.94 -20.76 -16.71
N ALA A 269 16.49 -20.83 -15.44
CA ALA A 269 15.07 -20.81 -15.07
C ALA A 269 14.37 -19.46 -15.35
N SER A 270 15.12 -18.35 -15.36
CA SER A 270 14.60 -17.01 -15.63
C SER A 270 14.46 -16.73 -17.13
N VAL A 271 15.30 -17.38 -17.95
CA VAL A 271 15.24 -17.30 -19.42
C VAL A 271 14.06 -18.12 -19.94
N GLU A 272 13.87 -19.35 -19.45
CA GLU A 272 12.75 -20.22 -19.85
C GLU A 272 11.39 -19.60 -19.55
N MET A 273 11.24 -18.88 -18.43
CA MET A 273 9.99 -18.23 -18.03
C MET A 273 9.65 -16.99 -18.85
N ARG A 274 10.64 -16.32 -19.46
CA ARG A 274 10.41 -15.18 -20.37
C ARG A 274 10.06 -15.65 -21.78
N THR A 275 10.77 -16.64 -22.32
CA THR A 275 10.47 -17.20 -23.64
C THR A 275 9.10 -17.87 -23.73
N ALA A 276 8.52 -18.28 -22.61
CA ALA A 276 7.15 -18.81 -22.56
C ALA A 276 6.05 -17.74 -22.52
N LEU A 277 6.39 -16.48 -22.21
CA LEU A 277 5.43 -15.37 -22.10
C LEU A 277 5.34 -14.50 -23.36
N ASP A 278 6.40 -14.47 -24.18
CA ASP A 278 6.46 -13.65 -25.40
C ASP A 278 5.93 -14.38 -26.66
N ALA A 279 5.48 -15.63 -26.55
CA ALA A 279 5.15 -16.47 -27.70
C ALA A 279 3.70 -16.39 -28.19
N ASP A 280 2.76 -15.80 -27.45
CA ASP A 280 1.34 -15.82 -27.85
C ASP A 280 0.57 -14.56 -27.41
N PHE A 281 0.74 -13.45 -28.13
CA PHE A 281 -0.29 -12.40 -28.21
C PHE A 281 -0.23 -11.71 -29.58
N PRO A 282 -1.30 -11.75 -30.40
CA PRO A 282 -1.46 -10.80 -31.48
C PRO A 282 -1.91 -9.44 -30.91
N ASP A 283 -1.35 -8.36 -31.46
CA ASP A 283 -1.74 -6.97 -31.15
C ASP A 283 -3.24 -6.76 -31.40
N ASP A 284 -3.98 -6.37 -30.37
CA ASP A 284 -5.41 -6.06 -30.48
C ASP A 284 -5.58 -4.57 -30.79
N GLU A 285 -6.06 -4.29 -32.01
CA GLU A 285 -6.36 -2.94 -32.48
C GLU A 285 -7.54 -2.34 -31.69
N ALA A 286 -7.34 -1.11 -31.25
CA ALA A 286 -8.39 -0.27 -30.68
C ALA A 286 -9.48 0.01 -31.73
N VAL A 287 -10.71 -0.44 -31.47
CA VAL A 287 -11.88 -0.01 -32.23
C VAL A 287 -12.71 0.94 -31.37
N ASP A 288 -12.62 2.22 -31.72
CA ASP A 288 -13.53 3.29 -31.29
C ASP A 288 -14.97 2.99 -31.73
N GLY A 289 -15.94 3.23 -30.84
CA GLY A 289 -17.35 3.05 -31.15
C GLY A 289 -18.28 3.66 -30.12
N LEU A 290 -18.37 5.00 -30.09
CA LEU A 290 -19.37 5.76 -29.35
C LEU A 290 -20.71 5.83 -30.10
N SER A 291 -21.78 5.49 -29.36
CA SER A 291 -23.18 5.99 -29.43
C SER A 291 -24.14 5.48 -30.51
N PRO A 292 -25.48 5.54 -30.30
CA PRO A 292 -26.23 5.88 -29.07
C PRO A 292 -26.88 4.67 -28.38
#